data_AF-A0AA35QZ55-F1
#
_entry.id   AF-A0AA35QZ55-F1
#
_cell.length_a   1.000
_cell.length_b   1.000
_cell.length_c   1.000
_cell.angle_alpha   90.00
_cell.angle_beta   90.00
_cell.angle_gamma   90.00
#
_symmetry.space_group_name_H-M   'P 1'
#
loop_
_entity.id
_entity.type
_entity.pdbx_description
1 polymer ?
#
loop_
_entity_poly.entity_id
_entity_poly.type
_entity_poly.pdbx_seq_one_letter_code
_entity_poly.pdbx_strand_id
1 'polypeptide(L)'
;MLTLALVSEMMAGAFGVHWLISGGLRVRFRGAAYPGDRLETVGTVTKAESDGEVNRVTCNVSVLNADTAEQILSGTATVRIAAKPE
;
A
#
# COMPACT_ATOMS: atom_id res chain seq x y z
N MET A 1 10.73 -9.55 -0.84
CA MET A 1 11.58 -8.53 -0.17
C MET A 1 10.85 -8.01 1.05
N LEU A 2 11.54 -7.82 2.18
CA LEU A 2 10.91 -7.51 3.48
C LEU A 2 10.17 -6.16 3.50
N THR A 3 10.77 -5.10 2.95
CA THR A 3 10.16 -3.75 2.92
C THR A 3 8.82 -3.71 2.17
N LEU A 4 8.70 -4.51 1.11
CA LEU A 4 7.44 -4.68 0.36
C LEU A 4 6.36 -5.39 1.19
N ALA A 5 6.76 -6.32 2.07
CA ALA A 5 5.83 -7.02 2.94
C ALA A 5 5.19 -6.07 3.96
N LEU A 6 5.92 -5.07 4.46
CA LEU A 6 5.37 -4.03 5.34
C LEU A 6 4.23 -3.25 4.67
N VAL A 7 4.42 -2.86 3.41
CA VAL A 7 3.36 -2.19 2.62
C VAL A 7 2.19 -3.15 2.40
N SER A 8 2.47 -4.42 2.09
CA SER A 8 1.43 -5.44 1.91
C SER A 8 0.63 -5.69 3.19
N GLU A 9 1.26 -5.68 4.35
CA GLU A 9 0.61 -5.83 5.66
C GLU A 9 -0.30 -4.64 5.98
N MET A 10 0.20 -3.41 5.78
CA MET A 10 -0.62 -2.20 5.91
C MET A 10 -1.85 -2.25 5.01
N MET A 11 -1.69 -2.66 3.74
CA MET A 11 -2.79 -2.78 2.79
C MET A 11 -3.74 -3.94 3.14
N ALA A 12 -3.23 -5.05 3.66
CA ALA A 12 -4.05 -6.14 4.17
C ALA A 12 -4.87 -5.72 5.39
N GLY A 13 -4.30 -4.92 6.29
CA GLY A 13 -5.02 -4.34 7.43
C GLY A 13 -6.13 -3.39 7.00
N ALA A 14 -5.93 -2.62 5.92
CA ALA A 14 -6.90 -1.66 5.42
C ALA A 14 -8.02 -2.28 4.56
N PHE A 15 -7.70 -3.28 3.72
CA PHE A 15 -8.62 -3.82 2.72
C PHE A 15 -8.93 -5.32 2.89
N GLY A 16 -8.32 -5.98 3.87
CA GLY A 16 -8.58 -7.37 4.22
C GLY A 16 -8.40 -8.34 3.05
N VAL A 17 -9.36 -9.26 2.90
CA VAL A 17 -9.34 -10.30 1.86
C VAL A 17 -9.31 -9.74 0.44
N HIS A 18 -9.88 -8.54 0.22
CA HIS A 18 -9.85 -7.90 -1.10
C HIS A 18 -8.43 -7.58 -1.57
N TRP A 19 -7.54 -7.22 -0.64
CA TRP A 19 -6.11 -7.03 -0.93
C TRP A 19 -5.45 -8.34 -1.35
N LEU A 20 -5.70 -9.43 -0.61
CA LEU A 20 -5.08 -10.72 -0.87
C LEU A 20 -5.49 -11.32 -2.23
N ILE A 21 -6.71 -11.01 -2.69
CA ILE A 21 -7.24 -11.54 -3.96
C ILE A 21 -6.89 -10.64 -5.15
N SER A 22 -6.93 -9.32 -4.98
CA SER A 22 -6.90 -8.36 -6.10
C SER A 22 -5.85 -7.26 -6.00
N GLY A 23 -5.04 -7.29 -4.93
CA GLY A 23 -4.03 -6.30 -4.64
C GLY A 23 -2.91 -6.27 -5.68
N GLY A 24 -2.58 -5.07 -6.14
CA GLY A 24 -1.43 -4.81 -6.99
C GLY A 24 -0.54 -3.72 -6.40
N LEU A 25 0.77 -3.93 -6.42
CA LEU A 25 1.78 -2.95 -6.03
C LEU A 25 2.62 -2.56 -7.24
N ARG A 26 2.72 -1.26 -7.50
CA ARG A 26 3.71 -0.68 -8.42
C ARG A 26 4.54 0.31 -7.66
N VAL A 27 5.76 -0.10 -7.30
CA VAL A 27 6.64 0.68 -6.43
C VAL A 27 8.03 0.83 -7.03
N ARG A 28 8.74 1.84 -6.56
CA ARG A 28 10.13 2.12 -6.87
C ARG A 28 10.90 2.27 -5.56
N PHE A 29 11.98 1.52 -5.43
CA PHE A 29 12.95 1.70 -4.36
C PHE A 29 13.73 3.00 -4.60
N ARG A 30 13.89 3.78 -3.54
CA ARG A 30 14.56 5.08 -3.53
C ARG A 30 15.79 5.06 -2.61
N GLY A 31 15.74 4.25 -1.56
CA GLY A 31 16.84 3.98 -0.64
C GLY A 31 16.85 2.51 -0.21
N ALA A 32 17.65 2.21 0.81
CA ALA A 32 17.75 0.89 1.40
C ALA A 32 17.36 0.94 2.88
N ALA A 33 16.68 -0.10 3.36
CA ALA A 33 16.43 -0.28 4.79
C ALA A 33 17.52 -1.17 5.38
N TYR A 34 18.00 -0.80 6.57
CA TYR A 34 19.01 -1.54 7.32
C TYR A 34 18.43 -2.13 8.61
N PRO A 35 18.99 -3.25 9.11
CA PRO A 35 18.61 -3.76 10.42
C PRO A 35 18.81 -2.70 11.51
N GLY A 36 17.79 -2.50 12.34
CA GLY A 36 17.78 -1.45 13.36
C GLY A 36 17.06 -0.17 12.94
N ASP A 37 16.78 0.03 11.64
CA ASP A 37 15.99 1.16 11.18
C ASP A 37 14.55 1.06 11.68
N ARG A 38 14.02 2.20 12.14
CA ARG A 38 12.60 2.35 12.39
C ARG A 38 11.89 2.77 11.11
N LEU A 39 11.14 1.86 10.50
CA LEU A 39 10.40 2.16 9.27
C LEU A 39 8.93 2.49 9.57
N GLU A 40 8.39 3.44 8.82
CA GLU A 40 6.98 3.82 8.84
C GLU A 40 6.37 3.67 7.44
N THR A 41 5.23 3.00 7.37
CA THR A 41 4.44 2.84 6.15
C THR A 41 3.32 3.86 6.12
N VAL A 42 3.21 4.59 5.01
CA VAL A 42 2.14 5.57 4.80
C VAL A 42 1.35 5.17 3.56
N GLY A 43 0.02 5.20 3.67
CA GLY A 43 -0.91 4.93 2.59
C GLY A 43 -1.98 6.01 2.52
N THR A 44 -2.17 6.61 1.36
CA THR A 44 -3.20 7.63 1.13
C THR A 44 -4.04 7.23 -0.08
N VAL A 45 -5.36 7.12 0.12
CA VAL A 45 -6.29 6.90 -1.00
C VAL A 45 -6.28 8.13 -1.91
N THR A 46 -5.91 7.95 -3.17
CA THR A 46 -5.86 9.03 -4.17
C THR A 46 -6.99 8.96 -5.17
N LYS A 47 -7.59 7.79 -5.36
CA LYS A 47 -8.72 7.60 -6.28
C LYS A 47 -9.61 6.45 -5.82
N ALA A 48 -10.91 6.64 -5.91
CA ALA A 48 -11.91 5.58 -5.79
C ALA A 48 -12.85 5.69 -6.99
N GLU A 49 -12.88 4.65 -7.82
CA GLU A 49 -13.72 4.58 -9.02
C GLU A 49 -14.72 3.45 -8.83
N SER A 50 -15.99 3.71 -9.13
CA SER A 50 -17.03 2.68 -9.12
C SER A 50 -17.32 2.24 -10.54
N ASP A 51 -17.27 0.93 -10.79
CA ASP A 51 -17.63 0.30 -12.06
C ASP A 51 -18.91 -0.54 -11.90
N GLY A 52 -19.90 0.01 -11.19
CA GLY A 52 -21.15 -0.68 -10.84
C GLY A 52 -20.97 -1.60 -9.63
N GLU A 53 -20.52 -2.84 -9.85
CA GLU A 53 -20.43 -3.88 -8.81
C GLU A 53 -19.10 -3.86 -8.04
N VAL A 54 -18.05 -3.24 -8.61
CA VAL A 54 -16.70 -3.25 -8.05
C VAL A 54 -16.16 -1.84 -7.97
N ASN A 55 -15.69 -1.46 -6.79
CA ASN A 55 -14.94 -0.22 -6.62
C ASN A 55 -13.45 -0.51 -6.75
N ARG A 56 -12.78 0.21 -7.65
CA ARG A 56 -11.32 0.21 -7.76
C ARG A 56 -10.75 1.36 -6.93
N VAL A 57 -9.99 1.01 -5.91
CA VAL A 57 -9.30 1.97 -5.05
C VAL A 57 -7.82 2.03 -5.44
N THR A 58 -7.33 3.24 -5.65
CA THR A 58 -5.93 3.53 -5.89
C THR A 58 -5.38 4.31 -4.70
N CYS A 59 -4.27 3.84 -4.14
CA CYS A 59 -3.59 4.45 -3.01
C CYS A 59 -2.17 4.81 -3.40
N ASN A 60 -1.69 6.00 -3.03
CA ASN A 60 -0.26 6.22 -2.96
C ASN A 60 0.28 5.55 -1.70
N VAL A 61 1.41 4.88 -1.83
CA VAL A 61 2.08 4.18 -0.73
C VAL A 61 3.54 4.59 -0.67
N SER A 62 4.06 4.77 0.54
CA SER A 62 5.46 5.03 0.79
C SER A 62 5.95 4.36 2.06
N VAL A 63 7.25 4.07 2.09
CA VAL A 63 7.97 3.68 3.30
C VAL A 63 9.07 4.69 3.53
N LEU A 64 9.13 5.22 4.74
CA LEU A 64 10.17 6.15 5.19
C LEU A 64 10.86 5.60 6.43
N ASN A 65 12.13 5.95 6.59
CA ASN A 65 12.82 5.78 7.87
C ASN A 65 12.39 6.92 8.78
N ALA A 66 11.79 6.59 9.93
CA ALA A 66 11.22 7.55 10.86
C ALA A 66 12.27 8.42 11.55
N ASP A 67 13.50 7.92 11.69
CA ASP A 67 14.59 8.63 12.37
C ASP A 67 15.30 9.61 11.44
N THR A 68 15.44 9.26 10.15
CA THR A 68 16.15 10.09 9.16
C THR A 68 15.23 10.84 8.20
N ALA A 69 13.93 10.53 8.21
CA ALA A 69 12.96 10.95 7.19
C ALA A 69 13.33 10.53 5.75
N GLU A 70 14.26 9.59 5.57
CA GLU A 70 14.65 9.10 4.25
C GLU A 70 13.53 8.26 3.64
N GLN A 71 13.18 8.56 2.39
CA GLN A 71 12.20 7.77 1.65
C GLN A 71 12.84 6.52 1.07
N ILE A 72 12.47 5.36 1.60
CA ILE A 72 13.01 4.05 1.19
C ILE A 72 12.28 3.53 -0.05
N LEU A 73 10.95 3.71 -0.08
CA LEU A 73 10.09 3.19 -1.14
C LEU A 73 8.96 4.17 -1.40
N SER A 74 8.59 4.34 -2.67
CA SER A 74 7.33 4.98 -3.03
C SER A 74 6.67 4.34 -4.23
N GLY A 75 5.36 4.49 -4.32
CA GLY A 75 4.59 4.02 -5.46
C GLY A 75 3.10 4.07 -5.23
N THR A 76 2.41 3.17 -5.91
CA THR A 76 0.97 3.11 -5.93
C THR A 76 0.51 1.68 -5.69
N ALA A 77 -0.51 1.53 -4.87
CA ALA A 77 -1.23 0.29 -4.65
C ALA A 77 -2.63 0.40 -5.27
N THR A 78 -3.11 -0.69 -5.87
CA THR A 78 -4.47 -0.76 -6.42
C THR A 78 -5.18 -2.00 -5.87
N VAL A 79 -6.44 -1.85 -5.48
CA VAL A 79 -7.26 -2.95 -4.96
C VAL A 79 -8.68 -2.83 -5.51
N ARG A 80 -9.33 -3.97 -5.75
CA ARG A 80 -10.73 -4.05 -6.11
C ARG A 80 -11.52 -4.51 -4.89
N ILE A 81 -12.43 -3.67 -4.41
CA ILE A 81 -13.38 -4.03 -3.36
C ILE A 81 -14.75 -4.25 -4.01
N ALA A 82 -15.39 -5.37 -3.67
CA ALA A 82 -16.78 -5.58 -4.07
C ALA A 82 -17.63 -4.50 -3.39
N ALA A 83 -18.55 -3.88 -4.13
CA ALA A 83 -19.56 -3.04 -3.52
C ALA A 83 -20.32 -3.91 -2.51
N LYS A 84 -20.46 -3.43 -1.27
CA LYS A 84 -21.24 -4.13 -0.25
C LYS A 84 -22.68 -4.30 -0.80
N PRO A 85 -23.23 -5.52 -0.89
CA PRO A 85 -24.66 -5.65 -1.07
C PRO A 85 -25.31 -5.10 0.21
N GLU A 86 -26.18 -4.13 0.00
CA GLU A 86 -26.92 -3.34 0.99
C GLU A 86 -27.65 -4.22 2.02
#